data_AF-K9WW51-F1
#
_entry.id   AF-K9WW51-F1
#
_cell.length_a   1.000
_cell.length_b   1.000
_cell.length_c   1.000
_cell.angle_alpha   90.00
_cell.angle_beta   90.00
_cell.angle_gamma   90.00
#
_symmetry.space_group_name_H-M   'P 1'
#
loop_
_entity.id
_entity.type
_entity.pdbx_description
1 polymer ?
#
loop_
_entity_poly.entity_id
_entity_poly.type
_entity_poly.pdbx_seq_one_letter_code
_entity_poly.pdbx_strand_id
1 'polypeptide(L)'
;MTQKLISNEKSVCDLLQTIEPKGIADESMRQTVEVLLNLIEQLQLKVKGLESENQHLRDENNRLKGEQGQPEIKAKNKNRKLGISFFEYVRDRISQVGKIPFLETIIREKSALNPLGWSWMPEQLPPPNY
;
A
#
# COMPACT_ATOMS: atom_id res chain seq x y z
N MET A 1 -9.95 4.75 11.72
CA MET A 1 -10.38 5.38 10.45
C MET A 1 -11.80 4.99 10.06
N THR A 2 -12.22 3.73 10.23
CA THR A 2 -13.58 3.24 9.92
C THR A 2 -14.70 3.94 10.70
N GLN A 3 -14.54 4.19 12.00
CA GLN A 3 -15.56 4.89 12.80
C GLN A 3 -15.92 6.30 12.28
N LYS A 4 -14.94 7.06 11.77
CA LYS A 4 -15.19 8.43 11.27
C LYS A 4 -16.05 8.44 9.99
N LEU A 5 -15.89 7.42 9.14
CA LEU A 5 -16.66 7.27 7.90
C LEU A 5 -18.10 6.83 8.21
N ILE A 6 -18.27 5.84 9.09
CA ILE A 6 -19.58 5.33 9.49
C ILE A 6 -20.43 6.41 10.16
N SER A 7 -19.82 7.25 11.00
CA SER A 7 -20.51 8.39 11.62
C SER A 7 -20.94 9.45 10.59
N ASN A 8 -20.16 9.65 9.54
CA ASN A 8 -20.48 10.59 8.47
C ASN A 8 -21.61 10.07 7.58
N GLU A 9 -21.61 8.77 7.25
CA GLU A 9 -22.67 8.14 6.45
C GLU A 9 -24.02 8.17 7.15
N LYS A 10 -24.04 7.89 8.46
CA LYS A 10 -25.26 7.98 9.27
C LYS A 10 -25.82 9.40 9.26
N SER A 11 -24.96 10.41 9.41
CA SER A 11 -25.36 11.82 9.38
C SER A 11 -25.93 12.26 8.03
N VAL A 12 -25.49 11.66 6.92
CA VAL A 12 -26.01 11.98 5.58
C VAL A 12 -27.38 11.34 5.34
N CYS A 13 -27.58 10.08 5.79
CA CYS A 13 -28.89 9.43 5.73
C CYS A 13 -29.94 10.21 6.55
N ASP A 14 -29.58 10.63 7.76
CA ASP A 14 -30.47 11.40 8.64
C ASP A 14 -30.88 12.74 7.99
N LEU A 15 -29.94 13.39 7.28
CA LEU A 15 -30.22 14.64 6.56
C LEU A 15 -31.20 14.43 5.40
N LEU A 16 -31.04 13.37 4.61
CA LEU A 16 -31.90 13.11 3.45
C LEU A 16 -33.36 12.85 3.85
N GLN A 17 -33.59 12.23 5.01
CA GLN A 17 -34.94 12.00 5.55
C GLN A 17 -35.70 13.29 5.92
N THR A 18 -35.00 14.42 6.04
CA THR A 18 -35.59 15.71 6.41
C THR A 18 -35.93 16.60 5.21
N ILE A 19 -35.60 16.19 3.99
CA ILE A 19 -35.81 17.01 2.79
C ILE A 19 -37.22 16.80 2.25
N GLU A 20 -38.02 17.88 2.19
CA GLU A 20 -39.36 17.87 1.60
C GLU A 20 -39.40 18.69 0.29
N PRO A 21 -39.36 18.04 -0.89
CA PRO A 21 -39.34 18.75 -2.17
C PRO A 21 -40.67 19.42 -2.55
N LYS A 22 -41.76 19.12 -1.83
CA LYS A 22 -43.10 19.65 -2.10
C LYS A 22 -43.21 21.17 -1.94
N GLY A 23 -42.30 21.79 -1.18
CA GLY A 23 -42.25 23.25 -0.97
C GLY A 23 -41.64 24.05 -2.14
N ILE A 24 -41.09 23.38 -3.16
CA ILE A 24 -40.49 24.06 -4.32
C ILE A 24 -41.61 24.56 -5.24
N ALA A 25 -41.71 25.86 -5.51
CA ALA A 25 -42.80 26.38 -6.35
C ALA A 25 -42.72 25.88 -7.81
N ASP A 26 -41.51 25.84 -8.37
CA ASP A 26 -41.25 25.41 -9.74
C ASP A 26 -41.41 23.88 -9.91
N GLU A 27 -42.32 23.49 -10.80
CA GLU A 27 -42.67 22.08 -11.03
C GLU A 27 -41.52 21.28 -11.64
N SER A 28 -40.78 21.86 -12.58
CA SER A 28 -39.66 21.16 -13.24
C SER A 28 -38.52 20.89 -12.26
N MET A 29 -38.22 21.87 -11.41
CA MET A 29 -37.25 21.76 -10.32
C MET A 29 -37.70 20.74 -9.28
N ARG A 30 -38.98 20.79 -8.86
CA ARG A 30 -39.56 19.79 -7.93
C ARG A 30 -39.36 18.37 -8.46
N GLN A 31 -39.78 18.11 -9.70
CA GLN A 31 -39.64 16.79 -10.33
C GLN A 31 -38.17 16.35 -10.42
N THR A 32 -37.27 17.27 -10.76
CA THR A 32 -35.83 16.99 -10.82
C THR A 32 -35.29 16.57 -9.45
N VAL A 33 -35.68 17.29 -8.39
CA VAL A 33 -35.25 16.96 -7.02
C VAL A 33 -35.84 15.63 -6.57
N GLU A 34 -37.11 15.34 -6.87
CA GLU A 34 -37.74 14.05 -6.54
C GLU A 34 -37.02 12.87 -7.20
N VAL A 35 -36.66 12.99 -8.49
CA VAL A 35 -35.89 11.95 -9.20
C VAL A 35 -34.50 11.77 -8.56
N LEU A 36 -33.82 12.87 -8.20
CA LEU A 36 -32.52 12.80 -7.55
C LEU A 36 -32.60 12.12 -6.18
N LEU A 37 -33.60 12.44 -5.37
CA LEU A 37 -33.79 11.81 -4.05
C LEU A 37 -34.04 10.31 -4.18
N ASN A 38 -34.90 9.89 -5.11
CA ASN A 38 -35.14 8.47 -5.39
C ASN A 38 -33.86 7.74 -5.83
N LEU A 39 -33.05 8.38 -6.68
CA LEU A 39 -31.77 7.81 -7.12
C LEU A 39 -30.78 7.69 -5.96
N ILE A 40 -30.69 8.71 -5.10
CA ILE A 40 -29.83 8.70 -3.93
C ILE A 40 -30.24 7.57 -2.98
N GLU A 41 -31.54 7.38 -2.74
CA GLU A 41 -32.04 6.28 -1.90
C GLU A 41 -31.68 4.91 -2.49
N GLN A 42 -31.87 4.71 -3.80
CA GLN A 42 -31.46 3.47 -4.49
C GLN A 42 -29.96 3.22 -4.37
N LEU A 43 -29.13 4.26 -4.50
CA LEU A 43 -27.68 4.16 -4.34
C LEU A 43 -27.31 3.79 -2.91
N GLN A 44 -27.96 4.37 -1.90
CA GLN A 44 -27.72 4.04 -0.49
C GLN A 44 -28.08 2.58 -0.17
N LEU A 45 -29.21 2.09 -0.69
CA LEU A 45 -29.58 0.68 -0.56
C LEU A 45 -28.53 -0.25 -1.18
N LYS A 46 -28.02 0.11 -2.36
CA LYS A 46 -26.97 -0.67 -3.05
C LYS A 46 -25.65 -0.66 -2.30
N VAL A 47 -25.23 0.49 -1.76
CA VAL A 47 -24.00 0.60 -0.94
C VAL A 47 -24.11 -0.30 0.29
N LYS A 48 -25.22 -0.20 1.04
CA LYS A 48 -25.47 -1.04 2.21
C LYS A 48 -25.42 -2.54 1.87
N GLY A 49 -25.99 -2.94 0.73
CA GLY A 49 -25.93 -4.32 0.25
C GLY A 49 -24.50 -4.77 -0.06
N LEU A 50 -23.74 -3.95 -0.79
CA LEU A 50 -22.34 -4.23 -1.14
C LEU A 50 -21.42 -4.29 0.08
N GLU A 51 -21.66 -3.46 1.09
CA GLU A 51 -20.91 -3.49 2.35
C GLU A 51 -21.19 -4.76 3.15
N SER A 52 -22.46 -5.17 3.20
CA SER A 52 -22.87 -6.42 3.86
C SER A 52 -22.25 -7.63 3.18
N GLU A 53 -22.26 -7.66 1.84
CA GLU A 53 -21.62 -8.74 1.06
C GLU A 53 -20.10 -8.73 1.23
N ASN A 54 -19.46 -7.56 1.18
CA ASN A 54 -18.03 -7.46 1.45
C ASN A 54 -17.68 -7.92 2.86
N GLN A 55 -18.50 -7.60 3.85
CA GLN A 55 -18.30 -8.06 5.23
C GLN A 55 -18.40 -9.59 5.30
N HIS A 56 -19.45 -10.17 4.70
CA HIS A 56 -19.61 -11.61 4.59
C HIS A 56 -18.43 -12.29 3.88
N LEU A 57 -17.97 -11.76 2.74
CA LEU A 57 -16.81 -12.28 2.00
C LEU A 57 -15.50 -12.14 2.77
N ARG A 58 -15.35 -11.09 3.59
CA ARG A 58 -14.20 -10.92 4.47
C ARG A 58 -14.21 -11.96 5.57
N ASP A 59 -15.36 -12.18 6.19
CA ASP A 59 -15.52 -13.18 7.25
C ASP A 59 -15.30 -14.59 6.70
N GLU A 60 -15.82 -14.88 5.51
CA GLU A 60 -15.60 -16.14 4.81
C GLU A 60 -14.13 -16.31 4.39
N ASN A 61 -13.47 -15.26 3.88
CA ASN A 61 -12.04 -15.30 3.63
C ASN A 61 -11.25 -15.60 4.90
N ASN A 62 -11.61 -14.98 6.03
CA ASN A 62 -10.93 -15.21 7.30
C ASN A 62 -11.15 -16.64 7.80
N ARG A 63 -12.39 -17.16 7.66
CA ARG A 63 -12.74 -18.54 8.00
C ARG A 63 -11.96 -19.54 7.13
N LEU A 64 -11.93 -19.35 5.81
CA LEU A 64 -11.24 -20.21 4.86
C LEU A 64 -9.72 -20.12 4.98
N LYS A 65 -9.18 -18.95 5.31
CA LYS A 65 -7.73 -18.75 5.48
C LYS A 65 -7.20 -19.27 6.81
N GLY A 66 -8.07 -19.67 7.74
CA GLY A 66 -7.74 -20.57 8.87
C GLY A 66 -6.38 -20.32 9.51
N GLU A 67 -6.13 -19.10 9.97
CA GLU A 67 -4.88 -18.68 10.64
C GLU A 67 -3.62 -18.51 9.77
N GLN A 68 -3.74 -18.33 8.45
CA GLN A 68 -2.69 -17.58 7.74
C GLN A 68 -2.79 -16.11 8.15
N GLY A 69 -2.24 -15.79 9.33
CA GLY A 69 -1.79 -14.43 9.64
C GLY A 69 -0.93 -13.91 8.48
N GLN A 70 -0.78 -12.59 8.38
CA GLN A 70 0.09 -11.95 7.38
C GLN A 70 1.32 -12.82 7.16
N PRO A 71 1.62 -13.26 5.92
CA PRO A 71 2.76 -14.13 5.70
C PRO A 71 3.97 -13.43 6.30
N GLU A 72 4.60 -14.07 7.29
CA GLU A 72 5.81 -13.56 7.91
C GLU A 72 6.94 -13.75 6.89
N ILE A 73 6.90 -12.97 5.82
CA ILE A 73 7.94 -12.90 4.82
C ILE A 73 9.06 -12.13 5.50
N LYS A 74 9.87 -12.84 6.30
CA LYS A 74 11.17 -12.33 6.71
C LYS A 74 11.88 -11.92 5.44
N ALA A 75 12.13 -10.62 5.29
CA ALA A 75 12.94 -10.12 4.19
C ALA A 75 14.24 -10.92 4.23
N LYS A 76 14.45 -11.81 3.25
CA LYS A 76 15.78 -12.35 3.02
C LYS A 76 16.60 -11.13 2.67
N ASN A 77 17.39 -10.63 3.62
CA ASN A 77 18.36 -9.54 3.45
C ASN A 77 19.45 -10.00 2.46
N LYS A 78 19.05 -10.29 1.23
CA LYS A 78 19.92 -10.50 0.08
C LYS A 78 20.32 -9.13 -0.42
N ASN A 79 21.14 -8.43 0.34
CA ASN A 79 22.08 -7.43 -0.16
C ASN A 79 23.13 -7.07 0.91
N ARG A 80 23.65 -8.07 1.64
CA ARG A 80 24.90 -7.90 2.41
C ARG A 80 26.13 -7.67 1.52
N LYS A 81 26.02 -7.86 0.18
CA LYS A 81 27.13 -7.64 -0.76
C LYS A 81 27.67 -6.21 -0.72
N LEU A 82 26.79 -5.22 -0.52
CA LEU A 82 27.17 -3.80 -0.45
C LEU A 82 27.29 -3.28 0.98
N GLY A 83 26.98 -4.09 1.99
CA GLY A 83 27.03 -3.68 3.40
C GLY A 83 25.96 -2.66 3.81
N ILE A 84 24.95 -2.42 2.97
CA ILE A 84 23.88 -1.45 3.22
C ILE A 84 22.49 -2.05 2.96
N SER A 85 21.49 -1.68 3.76
CA SER A 85 20.09 -2.05 3.49
C SER A 85 19.51 -1.17 2.39
N PHE A 86 18.76 -1.78 1.46
CA PHE A 86 18.03 -1.04 0.43
C PHE A 86 17.09 0.02 1.05
N PHE A 87 16.38 -0.34 2.11
CA PHE A 87 15.46 0.58 2.80
C PHE A 87 16.19 1.76 3.46
N GLU A 88 17.40 1.55 3.98
CA GLU A 88 18.22 2.61 4.57
C GLU A 88 18.71 3.59 3.50
N TYR A 89 19.17 3.07 2.36
CA TYR A 89 19.58 3.89 1.21
C TYR A 89 18.43 4.73 0.68
N VAL A 90 17.25 4.12 0.45
CA VAL A 90 16.07 4.83 -0.05
C VAL A 90 15.61 5.91 0.95
N ARG A 91 15.59 5.59 2.25
CA ARG A 91 15.25 6.58 3.30
C ARG A 91 16.23 7.76 3.27
N ASP A 92 17.53 7.51 3.23
CA ASP A 92 18.55 8.57 3.20
C ASP A 92 18.38 9.52 1.99
N ARG A 93 18.05 8.96 0.82
CA ARG A 93 17.82 9.73 -0.41
C ARG A 93 16.53 10.55 -0.38
N ILE A 94 15.42 9.97 0.07
CA ILE A 94 14.13 10.68 0.15
C ILE A 94 14.19 11.79 1.21
N SER A 95 14.84 11.53 2.35
CA SER A 95 15.00 12.50 3.43
C SER A 95 16.09 13.54 3.16
N GLN A 96 16.81 13.47 2.03
CA GLN A 96 17.91 14.37 1.67
C GLN A 96 18.99 14.49 2.77
N VAL A 97 19.17 13.42 3.55
CA VAL A 97 20.10 13.38 4.69
C VAL A 97 21.54 13.25 4.21
N GLY A 98 21.77 12.49 3.14
CA GLY A 98 23.07 12.38 2.47
C GLY A 98 24.17 11.68 3.29
N LYS A 99 23.81 10.89 4.30
CA LYS A 99 24.77 10.16 5.15
C LYS A 99 25.36 8.94 4.45
N ILE A 100 24.62 8.33 3.53
CA ILE A 100 25.08 7.17 2.78
C ILE A 100 25.66 7.66 1.44
N PRO A 101 26.91 7.28 1.08
CA PRO A 101 27.50 7.62 -0.22
C PRO A 101 26.65 7.14 -1.40
N PHE A 102 26.84 7.73 -2.58
CA PHE A 102 26.13 7.30 -3.79
C PHE A 102 26.36 5.82 -4.07
N LEU A 103 25.32 5.14 -4.55
CA LEU A 103 25.36 3.70 -4.75
C LEU A 103 26.49 3.30 -5.71
N GLU A 104 26.79 4.14 -6.71
CA GLU A 104 27.93 4.00 -7.61
C GLU A 104 29.28 3.93 -6.89
N THR A 105 29.51 4.78 -5.88
CA THR A 105 30.74 4.83 -5.10
C THR A 105 30.91 3.54 -4.32
N ILE A 106 29.82 3.11 -3.67
CA ILE A 106 29.78 1.88 -2.88
C ILE A 106 30.03 0.65 -3.78
N ILE A 107 29.40 0.58 -4.95
CA ILE A 107 29.59 -0.51 -5.91
C ILE A 107 31.05 -0.55 -6.40
N ARG A 108 31.61 0.61 -6.79
CA ARG A 108 32.99 0.71 -7.28
C ARG A 108 34.00 0.26 -6.23
N GLU A 109 33.86 0.76 -5.00
CA GLU A 109 34.72 0.39 -3.87
C GLU A 109 34.63 -1.11 -3.56
N LYS A 110 33.42 -1.67 -3.48
CA LYS A 110 33.22 -3.10 -3.20
C LYS A 110 33.73 -4.00 -4.33
N SER A 111 33.62 -3.57 -5.59
CA SER A 111 34.19 -4.28 -6.73
C SER A 111 35.72 -4.26 -6.77
N ALA A 112 36.36 -3.20 -6.26
CA ALA A 112 37.82 -3.11 -6.18
C ALA A 112 38.40 -4.09 -5.13
N LEU A 113 37.67 -4.31 -4.04
CA LEU A 113 38.04 -5.23 -2.97
C LEU A 113 37.84 -6.71 -3.34
N ASN A 114 37.04 -7.00 -4.35
CA ASN A 114 36.80 -8.37 -4.80
C ASN A 114 36.82 -8.41 -6.34
N PRO A 115 38.02 -8.28 -6.96
CA PRO A 115 38.15 -8.32 -8.39
C PRO A 115 37.61 -9.65 -8.90
N LEU A 116 36.68 -9.58 -9.85
CA LEU A 116 36.02 -10.75 -10.44
C LEU A 116 37.00 -11.81 -11.00
N GLY A 117 38.28 -11.44 -11.18
CA GLY A 117 39.36 -12.29 -11.66
C GLY A 117 40.11 -13.11 -10.58
N TRP A 118 39.90 -12.91 -9.28
CA TRP A 118 40.68 -13.60 -8.23
C TRP A 118 40.54 -15.13 -8.26
N SER A 119 39.38 -15.64 -8.68
CA SER A 119 39.15 -17.09 -8.82
C SER A 119 39.92 -17.74 -9.99
N TRP A 120 40.55 -16.93 -10.86
CA TRP A 120 41.18 -17.38 -12.10
C TRP A 120 42.67 -16.99 -12.19
N MET A 121 43.22 -16.37 -11.14
CA MET A 121 44.65 -16.05 -11.07
C MET A 121 45.42 -17.29 -10.63
N PRO A 122 46.43 -17.75 -11.38
CA PRO A 122 47.28 -18.84 -10.94
C PRO A 122 48.03 -18.39 -9.68
N GLU A 123 47.87 -19.17 -8.62
CA GLU A 123 48.54 -18.97 -7.34
C GLU A 123 50.05 -18.97 -7.59
N GLN A 124 50.72 -17.84 -7.33
CA GLN A 124 52.16 -17.72 -7.47
C GLN A 124 52.82 -18.55 -6.37
N LEU A 125 53.01 -19.85 -6.65
CA LEU A 125 53.78 -20.73 -5.79
C LEU A 125 55.19 -20.14 -5.60
N PRO A 126 55.71 -20.08 -4.37
CA PRO A 126 57.06 -19.58 -4.14
C PRO A 126 58.08 -20.43 -4.91
N PRO A 127 59.18 -19.82 -5.41
CA PRO A 127 60.15 -20.52 -6.22
C PRO A 127 60.76 -21.70 -5.46
N PRO A 128 61.00 -22.86 -6.11
CA PRO A 128 61.59 -24.02 -5.46
C PRO A 128 62.98 -23.67 -4.93
N ASN A 129 63.25 -23.99 -3.66
CA ASN A 129 64.61 -24.00 -3.13
C ASN A 129 65.39 -25.12 -3.85
N TYR A 130 66.33 -24.73 -4.70
CA TYR A 130 67.37 -25.62 -5.23
C TYR A 130 68.54 -25.69 -4.27
#